data_AF-A0A1Y1Z584-F1
#
_entry.id   AF-A0A1Y1Z584-F1
#
_cell.length_a   1.000
_cell.length_b   1.000
_cell.length_c   1.000
_cell.angle_alpha   90.00
_cell.angle_beta   90.00
_cell.angle_gamma   90.00
#
_symmetry.space_group_name_H-M   'P 1'
#
loop_
_entity.id
_entity.type
_entity.pdbx_description
1 polymer ?
#
loop_
_entity_poly.entity_id
_entity_poly.type
_entity_poly.pdbx_seq_one_letter_code
_entity_poly.pdbx_strand_id
1 'polypeptide(L)'
;MDNDIKEIKHYIKIKDYKSLEELLGVFMIPTNKLQNKNFDILCYSIECGCSIKFIKQIFKWCKIEEVNYYYFINNKLISPLFNSFIYKRYEIIEFLIKKGANINIKYNDMTLLKYLITNEYFIKDFISILVKHQYAFSRNDFNLLIQKDFDLVILAFEEITVFNKDIENKYNNNYNDNNNNNINSNKMIKEKKKITKNDEKESKKEINEKYEKKENEMIFKNEISISFMWYISYFRKREFNKILELFKYETSKERCRGLNFFDNHFNYLDKKCENDIKLQFLYEIINKHIEIPKFLIENKKEFLNEIYLKNQFNRILIKKHELYSKFISNNDYKRINKFKKNNKFFLDFMQKPPK
;
A
#
# COMPACT_ATOMS: atom_id res chain seq x y z
N MET A 1 26.76 -23.61 30.08
CA MET A 1 25.65 -22.77 29.55
C MET A 1 26.13 -21.39 29.13
N ASP A 2 26.60 -20.53 30.04
CA ASP A 2 27.16 -19.22 29.64
C ASP A 2 28.45 -19.36 28.82
N ASN A 3 29.24 -20.40 29.07
CA ASN A 3 30.43 -20.71 28.28
C ASN A 3 30.05 -21.15 26.85
N ASP A 4 29.09 -22.06 26.72
CA ASP A 4 28.59 -22.57 25.44
C ASP A 4 28.03 -21.44 24.55
N ILE A 5 27.25 -20.51 25.12
CA ILE A 5 26.74 -19.34 24.37
C ILE A 5 27.90 -18.41 23.93
N LYS A 6 28.93 -18.22 24.76
CA LYS A 6 30.12 -17.43 24.39
C LYS A 6 30.88 -18.08 23.23
N GLU A 7 31.06 -19.39 23.25
CA GLU A 7 31.70 -20.16 22.18
C GLU A 7 30.88 -20.10 20.89
N ILE A 8 29.56 -20.31 20.96
CA ILE A 8 28.65 -20.16 19.81
C ILE A 8 28.77 -18.77 19.18
N LYS A 9 28.72 -17.71 20.01
CA LYS A 9 28.88 -16.33 19.54
C LYS A 9 30.25 -16.12 18.87
N HIS A 10 31.31 -16.67 19.46
CA HIS A 10 32.66 -16.60 18.89
C HIS A 10 32.70 -17.25 17.51
N TYR A 11 32.24 -18.51 17.37
CA TYR A 11 32.25 -19.25 16.11
C TYR A 11 31.40 -18.57 15.02
N ILE A 12 30.23 -18.02 15.38
CA ILE A 12 29.41 -17.24 14.44
C ILE A 12 30.16 -16.00 13.95
N LYS A 13 30.84 -15.29 14.85
CA LYS A 13 31.56 -14.05 14.53
C LYS A 13 32.75 -14.30 13.61
N ILE A 14 33.53 -15.36 13.85
CA ILE A 14 34.66 -15.75 13.00
C ILE A 14 34.24 -16.58 11.77
N LYS A 15 32.95 -16.93 11.68
CA LYS A 15 32.35 -17.76 10.60
C LYS A 15 32.98 -19.16 10.51
N ASP A 16 33.32 -19.74 11.65
CA ASP A 16 33.80 -21.12 11.74
C ASP A 16 32.61 -22.09 11.78
N TYR A 17 32.21 -22.53 10.60
CA TYR A 17 31.05 -23.40 10.43
C TYR A 17 31.28 -24.81 10.95
N LYS A 18 32.53 -25.30 10.93
CA LYS A 18 32.85 -26.68 11.31
C LYS A 18 32.77 -26.83 12.82
N SER A 19 33.40 -25.93 13.56
CA SER A 19 33.34 -25.94 15.03
C SER A 19 31.92 -25.68 15.52
N LEU A 20 31.15 -24.83 14.83
CA LEU A 20 29.74 -24.62 15.18
C LEU A 20 28.86 -25.84 14.89
N GLU A 21 29.09 -26.55 13.78
CA GLU A 21 28.39 -27.81 13.46
C GLU A 21 28.65 -28.87 14.52
N GLU A 22 29.90 -29.02 14.94
CA GLU A 22 30.26 -29.94 16.01
C GLU A 22 29.54 -29.56 17.31
N LEU A 23 29.59 -28.28 17.69
CA LEU A 23 28.97 -27.77 18.91
C LEU A 23 27.44 -27.92 18.91
N LEU A 24 26.77 -27.56 17.81
CA LEU A 24 25.30 -27.56 17.73
C LEU A 24 24.73 -28.93 17.34
N GLY A 25 25.39 -29.63 16.42
CA GLY A 25 24.94 -30.88 15.85
C GLY A 25 25.30 -32.11 16.68
N VAL A 26 26.51 -32.16 17.27
CA VAL A 26 26.99 -33.34 18.01
C VAL A 26 26.61 -33.27 19.49
N PHE A 27 26.77 -32.10 20.13
CA PHE A 27 26.42 -31.95 21.55
C PHE A 27 24.93 -31.68 21.80
N MET A 28 24.11 -31.62 20.73
CA MET A 28 22.65 -31.50 20.75
C MET A 28 22.11 -30.47 21.75
N ILE A 29 22.56 -29.21 21.64
CA ILE A 29 22.05 -28.14 22.49
C ILE A 29 20.56 -27.88 22.16
N PRO A 30 19.65 -27.96 23.15
CA PRO A 30 18.23 -27.74 22.91
C PRO A 30 17.92 -26.34 22.32
N THR A 31 17.05 -26.28 21.31
CA THR A 31 16.70 -25.05 20.58
C THR A 31 16.14 -23.95 21.50
N ASN A 32 15.38 -24.31 22.53
CA ASN A 32 14.87 -23.37 23.54
C ASN A 32 15.97 -22.67 24.35
N LYS A 33 17.17 -23.25 24.46
CA LYS A 33 18.35 -22.60 25.05
C LYS A 33 19.03 -21.63 24.08
N LEU A 34 18.79 -21.80 22.78
CA LEU A 34 19.35 -21.00 21.70
C LEU A 34 18.38 -19.96 21.13
N GLN A 35 17.10 -20.01 21.49
CA GLN A 35 16.05 -19.07 21.13
C GLN A 35 15.29 -18.66 22.40
N ASN A 36 15.80 -17.65 23.10
CA ASN A 36 15.17 -17.09 24.29
C ASN A 36 15.50 -15.59 24.47
N LYS A 37 14.99 -15.01 25.56
CA LYS A 37 15.16 -13.60 25.90
C LYS A 37 16.60 -13.17 26.23
N ASN A 38 17.56 -14.09 26.33
CA ASN A 38 18.96 -13.78 26.61
C ASN A 38 19.85 -13.96 25.38
N PHE A 39 19.53 -14.96 24.54
CA PHE A 39 20.24 -15.25 23.32
C PHE A 39 19.30 -15.86 22.29
N ASP A 40 19.39 -15.35 21.06
CA ASP A 40 18.75 -15.92 19.89
C ASP A 40 19.78 -16.12 18.78
N ILE A 41 20.04 -17.39 18.44
CA ILE A 41 21.06 -17.77 17.49
C ILE A 41 20.78 -17.23 16.08
N LEU A 42 19.52 -17.23 15.64
CA LEU A 42 19.14 -16.73 14.32
C LEU A 42 19.34 -15.22 14.25
N CYS A 43 18.79 -14.49 15.23
CA CYS A 43 18.92 -13.03 15.31
C CYS A 43 20.39 -12.60 15.36
N TYR A 44 21.22 -13.30 16.15
CA TYR A 44 22.65 -13.00 16.28
C TYR A 44 23.42 -13.30 14.99
N SER A 45 23.14 -14.43 14.31
CA SER A 45 23.75 -14.72 13.01
C SER A 45 23.36 -13.71 11.94
N ILE A 46 22.10 -13.27 11.91
CA ILE A 46 21.62 -12.23 10.99
C ILE A 46 22.37 -10.92 11.23
N GLU A 47 22.48 -10.49 12.49
CA GLU A 47 23.23 -9.31 12.90
C GLU A 47 24.72 -9.39 12.54
N CYS A 48 25.36 -10.54 12.76
CA CYS A 48 26.76 -10.79 12.43
C CYS A 48 27.04 -10.88 10.92
N GLY A 49 26.02 -10.72 10.07
CA GLY A 49 26.23 -10.71 8.64
C GLY A 49 26.49 -12.10 8.05
N CYS A 50 25.91 -13.15 8.63
CA CYS A 50 25.94 -14.51 8.10
C CYS A 50 25.24 -14.63 6.74
N SER A 51 25.74 -15.52 5.87
CA SER A 51 25.14 -15.78 4.56
C SER A 51 23.85 -16.60 4.67
N ILE A 52 22.96 -16.53 3.66
CA ILE A 52 21.75 -17.36 3.64
C ILE A 52 22.05 -18.87 3.69
N LYS A 53 23.17 -19.31 3.09
CA LYS A 53 23.61 -20.72 3.12
C LYS A 53 23.86 -21.15 4.57
N PHE A 54 24.51 -20.29 5.35
CA PHE A 54 24.81 -20.56 6.75
C PHE A 54 23.57 -20.51 7.64
N ILE A 55 22.66 -19.53 7.42
CA ILE A 55 21.37 -19.51 8.12
C ILE A 55 20.60 -20.81 7.87
N LYS A 56 20.56 -21.30 6.63
CA LYS A 56 19.93 -22.58 6.29
C LYS A 56 20.58 -23.77 6.99
N GLN A 57 21.88 -23.74 7.28
CA GLN A 57 22.56 -24.76 8.06
C GLN A 57 22.16 -24.71 9.53
N ILE A 58 22.09 -23.52 10.14
CA ILE A 58 21.62 -23.35 11.54
C ILE A 58 20.21 -23.91 11.71
N PHE A 59 19.31 -23.65 10.75
CA PHE A 59 17.96 -24.26 10.75
C PHE A 59 18.00 -25.80 10.83
N LYS A 60 18.94 -26.44 10.12
CA LYS A 60 19.09 -27.89 10.11
C LYS A 60 19.68 -28.40 11.43
N TRP A 61 20.79 -27.81 11.89
CA TRP A 61 21.48 -28.25 13.10
C TRP A 61 20.62 -28.06 14.35
N CYS A 62 19.92 -26.93 14.44
CA CYS A 62 19.07 -26.62 15.59
C CYS A 62 17.61 -27.09 15.44
N LYS A 63 17.26 -27.80 14.35
CA LYS A 63 15.89 -28.28 14.07
C LYS A 63 14.83 -27.20 14.26
N ILE A 64 15.05 -26.01 13.68
CA ILE A 64 14.16 -24.86 13.87
C ILE A 64 12.92 -25.02 12.98
N GLU A 65 11.76 -25.11 13.60
CA GLU A 65 10.46 -25.21 12.92
C GLU A 65 9.67 -23.90 12.98
N GLU A 66 9.71 -23.21 14.12
CA GLU A 66 8.99 -21.96 14.34
C GLU A 66 9.91 -20.75 14.15
N VAL A 67 9.43 -19.79 13.35
CA VAL A 67 10.13 -18.52 13.06
C VAL A 67 9.28 -17.29 13.38
N ASN A 68 8.04 -17.51 13.86
CA ASN A 68 7.04 -16.50 14.13
C ASN A 68 7.04 -16.07 15.60
N TYR A 69 8.21 -15.71 16.12
CA TYR A 69 8.40 -15.30 17.51
C TYR A 69 9.15 -13.97 17.60
N TYR A 70 9.09 -13.35 18.77
CA TYR A 70 9.86 -12.16 19.09
C TYR A 70 10.13 -12.03 20.59
N TYR A 71 11.16 -11.26 20.93
CA TYR A 71 11.54 -10.91 22.29
C TYR A 71 11.71 -9.40 22.43
N PHE A 72 11.54 -8.90 23.65
CA PHE A 72 12.00 -7.57 24.04
C PHE A 72 13.23 -7.74 24.95
N ILE A 73 14.40 -7.33 24.46
CA ILE A 73 15.63 -7.30 25.25
C ILE A 73 16.07 -5.84 25.33
N ASN A 74 16.23 -5.31 26.54
CA ASN A 74 16.65 -3.92 26.77
C ASN A 74 15.84 -2.89 25.96
N ASN A 75 14.50 -3.04 25.97
CA ASN A 75 13.54 -2.24 25.19
C ASN A 75 13.72 -2.29 23.65
N LYS A 76 14.54 -3.20 23.14
CA LYS A 76 14.65 -3.50 21.71
C LYS A 76 13.86 -4.75 21.37
N LEU A 77 13.00 -4.62 20.37
CA LEU A 77 12.37 -5.74 19.73
C LEU A 77 13.43 -6.56 18.98
N ILE A 78 13.37 -7.88 19.13
CA ILE A 78 14.19 -8.81 18.35
C ILE A 78 13.30 -9.93 17.82
N SER A 79 13.38 -10.16 16.52
CA SER A 79 12.73 -11.27 15.82
C SER A 79 13.58 -11.61 14.60
N PRO A 80 13.68 -12.87 14.17
CA PRO A 80 14.46 -13.22 12.98
C PRO A 80 14.03 -12.40 11.75
N LEU A 81 12.73 -12.26 11.53
CA LEU A 81 12.22 -11.48 10.39
C LEU A 81 12.55 -10.00 10.56
N PHE A 82 12.29 -9.43 11.74
CA PHE A 82 12.55 -8.02 12.04
C PHE A 82 14.05 -7.66 11.92
N ASN A 83 14.95 -8.47 12.48
CA ASN A 83 16.39 -8.28 12.35
C ASN A 83 16.82 -8.34 10.87
N SER A 84 16.21 -9.21 10.08
CA SER A 84 16.51 -9.29 8.65
C SER A 84 16.17 -7.98 7.93
N PHE A 85 15.12 -7.26 8.35
CA PHE A 85 14.87 -5.89 7.87
C PHE A 85 15.93 -4.90 8.38
N ILE A 86 16.18 -4.82 9.70
CA ILE A 86 17.17 -3.88 10.26
C ILE A 86 18.54 -3.98 9.55
N TYR A 87 19.03 -5.21 9.37
CA TYR A 87 20.34 -5.47 8.76
C TYR A 87 20.28 -5.64 7.23
N LYS A 88 19.14 -5.31 6.59
CA LYS A 88 18.95 -5.31 5.12
C LYS A 88 19.32 -6.64 4.44
N ARG A 89 18.91 -7.75 5.06
CA ARG A 89 19.25 -9.11 4.63
C ARG A 89 18.16 -9.69 3.73
N TYR A 90 18.02 -9.15 2.53
CA TYR A 90 16.91 -9.45 1.59
C TYR A 90 16.68 -10.94 1.33
N GLU A 91 17.73 -11.71 1.04
CA GLU A 91 17.61 -13.16 0.83
C GLU A 91 17.13 -13.92 2.07
N ILE A 92 17.44 -13.41 3.26
CA ILE A 92 17.01 -13.99 4.53
C ILE A 92 15.55 -13.64 4.80
N ILE A 93 15.10 -12.40 4.49
CA ILE A 93 13.68 -12.02 4.57
C ILE A 93 12.83 -12.98 3.75
N GLU A 94 13.17 -13.17 2.47
CA GLU A 94 12.48 -14.09 1.55
C GLU A 94 12.43 -15.52 2.10
N PHE A 95 13.56 -15.99 2.63
CA PHE A 95 13.65 -17.34 3.18
C PHE A 95 12.80 -17.52 4.45
N LEU A 96 12.81 -16.56 5.36
CA LEU A 96 12.05 -16.61 6.61
C LEU A 96 10.54 -16.58 6.34
N ILE A 97 10.08 -15.73 5.42
CA ILE A 97 8.67 -15.69 5.02
C ILE A 97 8.26 -17.03 4.39
N LYS A 98 9.11 -17.62 3.53
CA LYS A 98 8.88 -18.98 2.99
C LYS A 98 8.84 -20.06 4.09
N LYS A 99 9.48 -19.82 5.23
CA LYS A 99 9.43 -20.68 6.41
C LYS A 99 8.25 -20.40 7.35
N GLY A 100 7.34 -19.51 6.97
CA GLY A 100 6.13 -19.20 7.73
C GLY A 100 6.25 -17.98 8.65
N ALA A 101 7.30 -17.16 8.52
CA ALA A 101 7.38 -15.90 9.24
C ALA A 101 6.26 -14.96 8.75
N ASN A 102 5.42 -14.49 9.67
CA ASN A 102 4.30 -13.64 9.33
C ASN A 102 4.74 -12.17 9.23
N ILE A 103 4.60 -11.56 8.05
CA ILE A 103 4.98 -10.15 7.83
C ILE A 103 4.04 -9.16 8.54
N ASN A 104 2.84 -9.63 8.90
CA ASN A 104 1.78 -8.84 9.53
C ASN A 104 1.77 -8.95 11.07
N ILE A 105 2.82 -9.51 11.68
CA ILE A 105 2.98 -9.51 13.14
C ILE A 105 2.95 -8.07 13.64
N LYS A 106 2.25 -7.86 14.77
CA LYS A 106 2.31 -6.63 15.53
C LYS A 106 3.26 -6.80 16.71
N TYR A 107 4.10 -5.79 16.92
CA TYR A 107 5.08 -5.73 17.99
C TYR A 107 4.70 -4.59 18.93
N ASN A 108 4.20 -4.89 20.13
CA ASN A 108 3.60 -3.89 21.03
C ASN A 108 2.56 -3.01 20.31
N ASP A 109 1.61 -3.65 19.64
CA ASP A 109 0.56 -2.99 18.83
C ASP A 109 1.07 -2.13 17.66
N MET A 110 2.37 -2.14 17.37
CA MET A 110 2.95 -1.52 16.18
C MET A 110 3.08 -2.52 15.05
N THR A 111 2.66 -2.13 13.86
CA THR A 111 2.96 -2.89 12.64
C THR A 111 4.47 -2.88 12.37
N LEU A 112 4.96 -3.86 11.59
CA LEU A 112 6.34 -3.89 11.11
C LEU A 112 6.77 -2.55 10.48
N LEU A 113 5.96 -2.01 9.57
CA LEU A 113 6.24 -0.74 8.91
C LEU A 113 6.35 0.43 9.90
N LYS A 114 5.38 0.56 10.83
CA LYS A 114 5.40 1.59 11.86
C LYS A 114 6.68 1.51 12.68
N TYR A 115 7.07 0.32 13.11
CA TYR A 115 8.28 0.13 13.91
C TYR A 115 9.53 0.54 13.13
N LEU A 116 9.66 0.12 11.86
CA LEU A 116 10.79 0.47 11.01
C LEU A 116 10.89 1.99 10.78
N ILE A 117 9.76 2.68 10.58
CA ILE A 117 9.73 4.14 10.38
C ILE A 117 10.11 4.87 11.67
N THR A 118 9.47 4.53 12.80
CA THR A 118 9.68 5.22 14.09
C THR A 118 11.10 5.08 14.62
N ASN A 119 11.78 3.97 14.31
CA ASN A 119 13.16 3.72 14.75
C ASN A 119 14.20 3.96 13.65
N GLU A 120 13.84 4.68 12.58
CA GLU A 120 14.75 5.06 11.48
C GLU A 120 15.43 3.89 10.73
N TYR A 121 14.89 2.69 10.82
CA TYR A 121 15.35 1.52 10.07
C TYR A 121 14.74 1.41 8.68
N PHE A 122 13.66 2.14 8.42
CA PHE A 122 12.93 2.07 7.15
C PHE A 122 13.75 2.61 5.97
N ILE A 123 13.77 1.85 4.88
CA ILE A 123 14.30 2.26 3.58
C ILE A 123 13.27 2.01 2.47
N LYS A 124 13.39 2.75 1.36
CA LYS A 124 12.45 2.73 0.23
C LYS A 124 12.21 1.31 -0.31
N ASP A 125 13.28 0.52 -0.45
CA ASP A 125 13.23 -0.85 -1.00
C ASP A 125 12.35 -1.82 -0.20
N PHE A 126 12.05 -1.51 1.07
CA PHE A 126 11.16 -2.36 1.87
C PHE A 126 9.72 -2.31 1.38
N ILE A 127 9.29 -1.26 0.67
CA ILE A 127 7.92 -1.16 0.15
C ILE A 127 7.62 -2.33 -0.81
N SER A 128 8.51 -2.61 -1.77
CA SER A 128 8.29 -3.68 -2.74
C SER A 128 8.26 -5.05 -2.06
N ILE A 129 9.10 -5.27 -1.04
CA ILE A 129 9.11 -6.50 -0.24
C ILE A 129 7.80 -6.65 0.54
N LEU A 130 7.35 -5.59 1.22
CA LEU A 130 6.10 -5.60 1.98
C LEU A 130 4.92 -5.92 1.06
N VAL A 131 4.81 -5.26 -0.09
CA VAL A 131 3.75 -5.51 -1.07
C VAL A 131 3.80 -6.93 -1.61
N LYS A 132 4.97 -7.38 -2.07
CA LYS A 132 5.18 -8.71 -2.64
C LYS A 132 4.74 -9.83 -1.69
N HIS A 133 5.01 -9.66 -0.40
CA HIS A 133 4.68 -10.65 0.64
C HIS A 133 3.36 -10.36 1.35
N GLN A 134 2.45 -9.61 0.71
CA GLN A 134 1.07 -9.43 1.18
C GLN A 134 1.00 -8.80 2.58
N TYR A 135 1.87 -7.82 2.83
CA TYR A 135 1.70 -6.95 3.98
C TYR A 135 0.39 -6.17 3.84
N ALA A 136 -0.42 -6.21 4.88
CA ALA A 136 -1.72 -5.55 4.96
C ALA A 136 -1.53 -4.08 5.37
N PHE A 137 -1.40 -3.22 4.36
CA PHE A 137 -1.29 -1.78 4.58
C PHE A 137 -2.57 -1.24 5.20
N SER A 138 -2.46 -0.63 6.37
CA SER A 138 -3.54 0.11 7.00
C SER A 138 -3.54 1.58 6.57
N ARG A 139 -4.65 2.27 6.82
CA ARG A 139 -4.70 3.74 6.69
C ARG A 139 -3.61 4.45 7.51
N ASN A 140 -3.28 3.91 8.68
CA ASN A 140 -2.25 4.49 9.52
C ASN A 140 -0.86 4.32 8.89
N ASP A 141 -0.62 3.20 8.22
CA ASP A 141 0.63 2.96 7.50
C ASP A 141 0.83 3.97 6.37
N PHE A 142 -0.21 4.25 5.57
CA PHE A 142 -0.16 5.31 4.55
C PHE A 142 0.02 6.70 5.14
N ASN A 143 -0.62 7.00 6.27
CA ASN A 143 -0.40 8.28 6.96
C ASN A 143 1.05 8.45 7.41
N LEU A 144 1.69 7.38 7.92
CA LEU A 144 3.09 7.41 8.31
C LEU A 144 4.02 7.63 7.10
N LEU A 145 3.74 6.96 5.98
CA LEU A 145 4.49 7.18 4.73
C LEU A 145 4.37 8.63 4.28
N ILE A 146 3.15 9.18 4.21
CA ILE A 146 2.91 10.57 3.82
C ILE A 146 3.65 11.57 4.72
N GLN A 147 3.65 11.33 6.04
CA GLN A 147 4.36 12.19 7.00
C GLN A 147 5.87 12.17 6.79
N LYS A 148 6.41 11.02 6.40
CA LYS A 148 7.84 10.86 6.15
C LYS A 148 8.23 11.51 4.81
N ASP A 149 7.57 11.11 3.74
CA ASP A 149 7.79 11.62 2.39
C ASP A 149 6.62 11.20 1.48
N PHE A 150 6.08 12.17 0.72
CA PHE A 150 4.96 11.92 -0.17
C PHE A 150 5.33 10.93 -1.28
N ASP A 151 6.56 10.94 -1.78
CA ASP A 151 6.97 10.05 -2.86
C ASP A 151 6.99 8.57 -2.43
N LEU A 152 7.16 8.31 -1.12
CA LEU A 152 7.06 6.96 -0.57
C LEU A 152 5.62 6.42 -0.61
N VAL A 153 4.62 7.28 -0.41
CA VAL A 153 3.22 6.84 -0.50
C VAL A 153 2.85 6.52 -1.95
N ILE A 154 3.34 7.31 -2.91
CA ILE A 154 3.11 7.07 -4.33
C ILE A 154 3.78 5.77 -4.78
N LEU A 155 5.02 5.52 -4.35
CA LEU A 155 5.68 4.24 -4.60
C LEU A 155 4.86 3.06 -4.06
N ALA A 156 4.37 3.15 -2.82
CA ALA A 156 3.55 2.09 -2.24
C ALA A 156 2.28 1.84 -3.06
N PHE A 157 1.63 2.88 -3.56
CA PHE A 157 0.47 2.74 -4.41
C PHE A 157 0.77 2.11 -5.76
N GLU A 158 1.88 2.48 -6.37
CA GLU A 158 2.31 1.91 -7.65
C GLU A 158 2.58 0.42 -7.51
N GLU A 159 3.37 0.03 -6.51
CA GLU A 159 3.66 -1.37 -6.20
C GLU A 159 2.37 -2.16 -5.90
N ILE A 160 1.47 -1.63 -5.07
CA ILE A 160 0.18 -2.28 -4.77
C ILE A 160 -0.68 -2.41 -6.04
N THR A 161 -0.71 -1.39 -6.89
CA THR A 161 -1.50 -1.40 -8.12
C THR A 161 -0.98 -2.46 -9.09
N VAL A 162 0.34 -2.54 -9.26
CA VAL A 162 0.99 -3.58 -10.08
C VAL A 162 0.69 -4.96 -9.52
N PHE A 163 0.90 -5.15 -8.22
CA PHE A 163 0.63 -6.42 -7.52
C PHE A 163 -0.83 -6.88 -7.70
N ASN A 164 -1.80 -5.99 -7.48
CA ASN A 164 -3.21 -6.30 -7.65
C ASN A 164 -3.56 -6.68 -9.11
N LYS A 165 -2.96 -6.01 -10.10
CA LYS A 165 -3.14 -6.35 -11.53
C LYS A 165 -2.55 -7.70 -11.89
N ASP A 166 -1.34 -8.01 -11.42
CA ASP A 166 -0.68 -9.30 -11.66
C ASP A 166 -1.50 -10.45 -11.11
N ILE A 167 -2.08 -10.23 -9.94
CA ILE A 167 -3.02 -11.13 -9.29
C ILE A 167 -4.27 -11.36 -10.15
N GLU A 168 -4.91 -10.29 -10.65
CA GLU A 168 -6.09 -10.37 -11.50
C GLU A 168 -5.80 -11.11 -12.81
N ASN A 169 -4.65 -10.82 -13.44
CA ASN A 169 -4.22 -11.47 -14.67
C ASN A 169 -3.98 -12.98 -14.48
N LYS A 170 -3.32 -13.38 -13.39
CA LYS A 170 -3.14 -14.80 -13.06
C LYS A 170 -4.47 -15.53 -12.92
N TYR A 171 -5.46 -14.88 -12.32
CA TYR A 171 -6.77 -15.48 -12.13
C TYR A 171 -7.55 -15.60 -13.44
N ASN A 172 -7.54 -14.55 -14.27
CA ASN A 172 -8.22 -14.54 -15.58
C ASN A 172 -7.61 -15.54 -16.56
N ASN A 173 -6.27 -15.71 -16.57
CA ASN A 173 -5.61 -16.71 -17.42
C ASN A 173 -5.94 -18.13 -16.99
N ASN A 174 -5.98 -18.43 -15.68
CA ASN A 174 -6.38 -19.74 -15.18
C ASN A 174 -7.84 -20.10 -15.53
N TYR A 175 -8.72 -19.11 -15.64
CA TYR A 175 -10.10 -19.32 -16.09
C TYR A 175 -10.20 -19.64 -17.59
N ASN A 176 -9.35 -19.02 -18.42
CA ASN A 176 -9.33 -19.26 -19.86
C ASN A 176 -8.70 -20.61 -20.23
N ASP A 177 -7.65 -21.04 -19.54
CA ASP A 177 -7.03 -22.35 -19.76
C ASP A 177 -7.95 -23.52 -19.34
N ASN A 178 -8.81 -23.31 -18.33
CA ASN A 178 -9.81 -24.30 -17.92
C ASN A 178 -11.01 -24.39 -18.89
N ASN A 179 -11.28 -23.34 -19.67
CA ASN A 179 -12.34 -23.38 -20.69
C ASN A 179 -11.91 -24.07 -21.98
N ASN A 180 -10.62 -24.13 -22.29
CA ASN A 180 -10.11 -24.88 -23.45
C ASN A 180 -9.98 -26.39 -23.21
N ASN A 181 -9.98 -26.84 -21.95
CA ASN A 181 -9.96 -28.27 -21.60
C ASN A 181 -11.35 -28.87 -21.29
N ASN A 182 -12.44 -28.12 -21.44
CA ASN A 182 -13.80 -28.59 -21.15
C ASN A 182 -14.75 -28.64 -22.37
N ILE A 183 -14.23 -28.67 -23.59
CA ILE A 183 -15.07 -28.90 -24.79
C ILE A 183 -15.47 -30.38 -24.95
N ASN A 184 -14.86 -31.33 -24.22
CA ASN A 184 -15.18 -32.77 -24.34
C ASN A 184 -15.97 -33.41 -23.18
N SER A 185 -16.40 -32.65 -22.16
CA SER A 185 -17.19 -33.18 -21.04
C SER A 185 -18.71 -32.90 -21.13
N ASN A 186 -19.16 -32.14 -22.13
CA ASN A 186 -20.58 -31.79 -22.31
C ASN A 186 -21.45 -32.86 -23.02
N LYS A 187 -20.92 -34.06 -23.28
CA LYS A 187 -21.70 -35.20 -23.83
C LYS A 187 -22.23 -36.20 -22.80
N MET A 188 -21.84 -36.11 -21.52
CA MET A 188 -22.32 -37.04 -20.47
C MET A 188 -23.36 -36.47 -19.49
N ILE A 189 -23.89 -35.27 -19.75
CA ILE A 189 -24.89 -34.63 -18.86
C ILE A 189 -26.33 -34.78 -19.40
N LYS A 190 -26.53 -35.30 -20.63
CA LYS A 190 -27.87 -35.53 -21.19
C LYS A 190 -28.46 -36.94 -20.98
N GLU A 191 -27.72 -37.90 -20.41
CA GLU A 191 -28.24 -39.27 -20.20
C GLU A 191 -28.43 -39.71 -18.74
N LYS A 192 -28.10 -38.89 -17.74
CA LYS A 192 -28.35 -39.23 -16.31
C LYS A 192 -29.45 -38.40 -15.66
N LYS A 193 -30.47 -38.00 -16.42
CA LYS A 193 -31.77 -37.58 -15.88
C LYS A 193 -32.74 -38.77 -15.86
N LYS A 194 -32.42 -39.78 -15.08
CA LYS A 194 -33.38 -40.77 -14.57
C LYS A 194 -32.68 -41.58 -13.49
N ILE A 195 -33.39 -41.72 -12.37
CA ILE A 195 -33.20 -42.70 -11.28
C ILE A 195 -32.65 -42.11 -9.97
N THR A 196 -33.65 -41.96 -9.07
CA THR A 196 -33.71 -42.04 -7.60
C THR A 196 -33.07 -40.97 -6.72
N LYS A 197 -34.00 -40.18 -6.15
CA LYS A 197 -33.93 -39.49 -4.85
C LYS A 197 -33.53 -40.47 -3.74
N ASN A 198 -32.43 -40.20 -3.07
CA ASN A 198 -32.26 -40.07 -1.62
C ASN A 198 -30.75 -40.07 -1.33
N ASP A 199 -30.30 -39.23 -0.40
CA ASP A 199 -28.91 -39.05 0.09
C ASP A 199 -28.02 -37.97 -0.58
N GLU A 200 -28.62 -36.91 -1.15
CA GLU A 200 -27.86 -35.77 -1.72
C GLU A 200 -28.15 -34.41 -1.05
N LYS A 201 -28.24 -34.36 0.28
CA LYS A 201 -28.27 -33.07 1.01
C LYS A 201 -27.02 -32.77 1.83
N GLU A 202 -26.29 -33.78 2.29
CA GLU A 202 -25.01 -33.59 2.98
C GLU A 202 -23.84 -33.52 1.98
N SER A 203 -23.81 -34.39 0.96
CA SER A 203 -22.75 -34.37 -0.06
C SER A 203 -22.77 -33.10 -0.92
N LYS A 204 -23.95 -32.56 -1.26
CA LYS A 204 -24.07 -31.28 -2.01
C LYS A 204 -23.70 -30.06 -1.18
N LYS A 205 -23.94 -30.09 0.14
CA LYS A 205 -23.48 -29.03 1.05
C LYS A 205 -21.97 -29.08 1.24
N GLU A 206 -21.38 -30.25 1.45
CA GLU A 206 -19.92 -30.37 1.58
C GLU A 206 -19.19 -30.04 0.27
N ILE A 207 -19.76 -30.41 -0.87
CA ILE A 207 -19.21 -30.07 -2.19
C ILE A 207 -19.35 -28.57 -2.45
N ASN A 208 -20.52 -27.97 -2.22
CA ASN A 208 -20.69 -26.51 -2.35
C ASN A 208 -19.85 -25.75 -1.33
N GLU A 209 -19.67 -26.23 -0.09
CA GLU A 209 -18.77 -25.62 0.89
C GLU A 209 -17.30 -25.81 0.50
N LYS A 210 -16.91 -26.87 -0.22
CA LYS A 210 -15.57 -27.05 -0.77
C LYS A 210 -15.31 -26.14 -1.97
N TYR A 211 -16.32 -25.93 -2.82
CA TYR A 211 -16.25 -25.01 -3.95
C TYR A 211 -16.32 -23.55 -3.48
N GLU A 212 -17.16 -23.22 -2.50
CA GLU A 212 -17.20 -21.92 -1.81
C GLU A 212 -15.95 -21.69 -0.95
N LYS A 213 -15.34 -22.72 -0.34
CA LYS A 213 -14.02 -22.59 0.34
C LYS A 213 -12.88 -22.38 -0.65
N LYS A 214 -12.98 -22.91 -1.88
CA LYS A 214 -12.03 -22.64 -2.97
C LYS A 214 -12.26 -21.28 -3.63
N GLU A 215 -13.51 -20.79 -3.70
CA GLU A 215 -13.83 -19.42 -4.11
C GLU A 215 -13.45 -18.38 -3.05
N ASN A 216 -13.48 -18.76 -1.77
CA ASN A 216 -13.11 -17.94 -0.61
C ASN A 216 -11.64 -18.08 -0.18
N GLU A 217 -10.76 -18.73 -0.95
CA GLU A 217 -9.35 -18.34 -0.94
C GLU A 217 -9.27 -16.95 -1.59
N MET A 218 -9.74 -15.96 -0.82
CA MET A 218 -9.90 -14.58 -1.20
C MET A 218 -8.53 -14.13 -1.69
N ILE A 219 -8.46 -13.89 -2.99
CA ILE A 219 -7.31 -13.25 -3.60
C ILE A 219 -7.03 -11.99 -2.80
N PHE A 220 -5.92 -11.99 -2.04
CA PHE A 220 -5.56 -10.86 -1.20
C PHE A 220 -5.28 -9.66 -2.10
N LYS A 221 -6.22 -8.70 -2.15
CA LYS A 221 -6.06 -7.41 -2.80
C LYS A 221 -5.85 -6.35 -1.72
N ASN A 222 -4.74 -5.64 -1.81
CA ASN A 222 -4.49 -4.52 -0.90
C ASN A 222 -5.41 -3.35 -1.30
N GLU A 223 -6.29 -2.95 -0.39
CA GLU A 223 -7.05 -1.69 -0.51
C GLU A 223 -6.11 -0.53 -0.18
N ILE A 224 -6.06 0.45 -1.08
CA ILE A 224 -5.39 1.71 -0.81
C ILE A 224 -6.44 2.55 -0.07
N SER A 225 -6.14 3.07 1.12
CA SER A 225 -7.08 3.93 1.87
C SER A 225 -6.33 5.02 2.62
N ILE A 226 -6.51 6.26 2.19
CA ILE A 226 -5.85 7.43 2.77
C ILE A 226 -6.84 8.22 3.60
N SER A 227 -6.38 8.77 4.73
CA SER A 227 -7.21 9.69 5.50
C SER A 227 -7.67 10.88 4.65
N PHE A 228 -8.98 11.14 4.63
CA PHE A 228 -9.57 12.33 4.00
C PHE A 228 -8.91 13.65 4.47
N MET A 229 -8.34 13.68 5.68
CA MET A 229 -7.64 14.86 6.21
C MET A 229 -6.44 15.30 5.35
N TRP A 230 -5.80 14.39 4.63
CA TRP A 230 -4.71 14.75 3.71
C TRP A 230 -5.20 15.55 2.51
N TYR A 231 -6.38 15.23 1.96
CA TYR A 231 -7.01 16.02 0.91
C TYR A 231 -7.25 17.46 1.36
N ILE A 232 -7.78 17.65 2.57
CA ILE A 232 -7.97 18.99 3.15
C ILE A 232 -6.64 19.70 3.34
N SER A 233 -5.64 19.02 3.88
CA SER A 233 -4.31 19.58 4.15
C SER A 233 -3.65 20.10 2.87
N TYR A 234 -3.58 19.26 1.83
CA TYR A 234 -3.00 19.66 0.55
C TYR A 234 -3.80 20.73 -0.15
N PHE A 235 -5.13 20.70 -0.05
CA PHE A 235 -5.98 21.75 -0.62
C PHE A 235 -5.72 23.11 0.02
N ARG A 236 -5.60 23.17 1.35
CA ARG A 236 -5.27 24.40 2.08
C ARG A 236 -3.89 24.94 1.69
N LYS A 237 -2.93 24.06 1.42
CA LYS A 237 -1.59 24.41 0.94
C LYS A 237 -1.52 24.69 -0.56
N ARG A 238 -2.63 24.55 -1.31
CA ARG A 238 -2.69 24.63 -2.77
C ARG A 238 -1.77 23.62 -3.49
N GLU A 239 -1.48 22.49 -2.84
CA GLU A 239 -0.67 21.39 -3.39
C GLU A 239 -1.56 20.45 -4.24
N PHE A 240 -2.16 20.99 -5.30
CA PHE A 240 -3.16 20.26 -6.10
C PHE A 240 -2.59 19.03 -6.81
N ASN A 241 -1.32 19.05 -7.23
CA ASN A 241 -0.66 17.89 -7.83
C ASN A 241 -0.70 16.67 -6.91
N LYS A 242 -0.44 16.86 -5.61
CA LYS A 242 -0.50 15.76 -4.64
C LYS A 242 -1.92 15.22 -4.48
N ILE A 243 -2.93 16.08 -4.41
CA ILE A 243 -4.34 15.68 -4.35
C ILE A 243 -4.69 14.77 -5.54
N LEU A 244 -4.22 15.16 -6.73
CA LEU A 244 -4.50 14.44 -7.95
C LEU A 244 -3.78 13.09 -8.01
N GLU A 245 -2.52 13.03 -7.57
CA GLU A 245 -1.80 11.76 -7.43
C GLU A 245 -2.46 10.83 -6.41
N LEU A 246 -2.94 11.36 -5.28
CA LEU A 246 -3.73 10.56 -4.34
C LEU A 246 -4.99 10.02 -5.02
N PHE A 247 -5.72 10.85 -5.76
CA PHE A 247 -6.89 10.38 -6.50
C PHE A 247 -6.55 9.30 -7.51
N LYS A 248 -5.42 9.34 -8.20
CA LYS A 248 -5.07 8.29 -9.17
C LYS A 248 -5.16 6.88 -8.57
N TYR A 249 -4.76 6.73 -7.31
CA TYR A 249 -4.60 5.43 -6.67
C TYR A 249 -5.60 5.08 -5.57
N GLU A 250 -6.24 6.07 -4.93
CA GLU A 250 -7.19 5.81 -3.82
C GLU A 250 -8.39 4.98 -4.30
N THR A 251 -8.60 3.81 -3.69
CA THR A 251 -9.69 2.87 -4.01
C THR A 251 -10.80 2.83 -2.95
N SER A 252 -10.61 3.48 -1.80
CA SER A 252 -11.56 3.47 -0.67
C SER A 252 -12.64 4.57 -0.75
N LYS A 253 -13.56 4.54 0.22
CA LYS A 253 -14.64 5.54 0.38
C LYS A 253 -14.13 6.94 0.75
N GLU A 254 -12.90 7.08 1.27
CA GLU A 254 -12.34 8.37 1.66
C GLU A 254 -12.13 9.28 0.44
N ARG A 255 -11.80 8.69 -0.71
CA ARG A 255 -11.79 9.36 -2.00
C ARG A 255 -13.09 10.12 -2.30
N CYS A 256 -14.26 9.50 -2.09
CA CYS A 256 -15.55 10.14 -2.32
C CYS A 256 -15.78 11.33 -1.39
N ARG A 257 -15.28 11.27 -0.15
CA ARG A 257 -15.33 12.40 0.78
C ARG A 257 -14.45 13.55 0.31
N GLY A 258 -13.27 13.23 -0.23
CA GLY A 258 -12.39 14.16 -0.93
C GLY A 258 -13.13 14.97 -2.00
N LEU A 259 -13.77 14.27 -2.95
CA LEU A 259 -14.51 14.89 -4.04
C LEU A 259 -15.67 15.77 -3.54
N ASN A 260 -16.51 15.24 -2.65
CA ASN A 260 -17.63 15.99 -2.08
C ASN A 260 -17.18 17.26 -1.34
N PHE A 261 -16.02 17.22 -0.67
CA PHE A 261 -15.44 18.39 -0.03
C PHE A 261 -15.08 19.47 -1.04
N PHE A 262 -14.44 19.10 -2.15
CA PHE A 262 -14.08 20.05 -3.20
C PHE A 262 -15.31 20.66 -3.86
N ASP A 263 -16.31 19.86 -4.21
CA ASP A 263 -17.56 20.36 -4.80
C ASP A 263 -18.25 21.39 -3.89
N ASN A 264 -18.38 21.05 -2.60
CA ASN A 264 -18.98 21.95 -1.61
C ASN A 264 -18.15 23.23 -1.43
N HIS A 265 -16.83 23.10 -1.35
CA HIS A 265 -15.96 24.24 -1.14
C HIS A 265 -15.93 25.18 -2.35
N PHE A 266 -15.93 24.64 -3.56
CA PHE A 266 -16.03 25.42 -4.78
C PHE A 266 -17.38 26.13 -4.88
N ASN A 267 -18.49 25.46 -4.56
CA ASN A 267 -19.82 26.07 -4.56
C ASN A 267 -19.96 27.20 -3.52
N TYR A 268 -19.28 27.09 -2.38
CA TYR A 268 -19.27 28.12 -1.35
C TYR A 268 -18.33 29.29 -1.70
N LEU A 269 -17.13 29.01 -2.21
CA LEU A 269 -16.20 30.03 -2.68
C LEU A 269 -16.81 30.87 -3.81
N ASP A 270 -17.46 30.23 -4.78
CA ASP A 270 -18.15 30.90 -5.90
C ASP A 270 -19.19 31.93 -5.42
N LYS A 271 -19.73 31.79 -4.19
CA LYS A 271 -20.70 32.72 -3.59
C LYS A 271 -20.09 33.82 -2.72
N LYS A 272 -18.93 33.60 -2.09
CA LYS A 272 -18.41 34.50 -1.06
C LYS A 272 -17.14 35.24 -1.43
N CYS A 273 -16.32 34.70 -2.33
CA CYS A 273 -15.08 35.34 -2.75
C CYS A 273 -14.78 35.00 -4.21
N GLU A 274 -14.58 36.03 -5.02
CA GLU A 274 -13.88 35.94 -6.31
C GLU A 274 -12.43 35.47 -6.06
N ASN A 275 -12.23 34.20 -5.70
CA ASN A 275 -10.94 33.59 -5.41
C ASN A 275 -10.57 32.63 -6.55
N ASP A 276 -9.29 32.44 -6.81
CA ASP A 276 -8.75 31.61 -7.90
C ASP A 276 -8.58 30.13 -7.60
N ILE A 277 -8.87 29.68 -6.38
CA ILE A 277 -8.69 28.28 -5.98
C ILE A 277 -9.36 27.28 -6.94
N LYS A 278 -10.63 27.49 -7.33
CA LYS A 278 -11.34 26.62 -8.29
C LYS A 278 -10.71 26.67 -9.68
N LEU A 279 -10.32 27.86 -10.13
CA LEU A 279 -9.67 28.08 -11.43
C LEU A 279 -8.33 27.34 -11.50
N GLN A 280 -7.50 27.48 -10.46
CA GLN A 280 -6.20 26.82 -10.36
C GLN A 280 -6.37 25.30 -10.32
N PHE A 281 -7.30 24.77 -9.53
CA PHE A 281 -7.54 23.33 -9.45
C PHE A 281 -7.96 22.74 -10.81
N LEU A 282 -8.91 23.39 -11.51
CA LEU A 282 -9.35 22.95 -12.83
C LEU A 282 -8.21 23.04 -13.87
N TYR A 283 -7.39 24.09 -13.82
CA TYR A 283 -6.22 24.22 -14.68
C TYR A 283 -5.25 23.05 -14.51
N GLU A 284 -4.92 22.67 -13.27
CA GLU A 284 -4.01 21.55 -13.01
C GLU A 284 -4.56 20.23 -13.57
N ILE A 285 -5.86 19.98 -13.42
CA ILE A 285 -6.52 18.79 -13.99
C ILE A 285 -6.39 18.77 -15.52
N ILE A 286 -6.76 19.87 -16.17
CA ILE A 286 -6.82 19.97 -17.64
C ILE A 286 -5.41 19.84 -18.23
N ASN A 287 -4.44 20.59 -17.70
CA ASN A 287 -3.09 20.63 -18.28
C ASN A 287 -2.27 19.36 -18.05
N LYS A 288 -2.57 18.61 -16.99
CA LYS A 288 -1.93 17.33 -16.71
C LYS A 288 -2.68 16.15 -17.31
N HIS A 289 -3.79 16.40 -18.03
CA HIS A 289 -4.67 15.37 -18.59
C HIS A 289 -5.04 14.29 -17.56
N ILE A 290 -5.31 14.71 -16.33
CA ILE A 290 -5.61 13.76 -15.25
C ILE A 290 -7.04 13.28 -15.43
N GLU A 291 -7.20 12.00 -15.74
CA GLU A 291 -8.50 11.37 -15.77
C GLU A 291 -9.11 11.38 -14.37
N ILE A 292 -10.29 11.98 -14.23
CA ILE A 292 -11.05 11.95 -12.98
C ILE A 292 -12.00 10.76 -13.07
N PRO A 293 -11.83 9.73 -12.22
CA PRO A 293 -12.63 8.52 -12.29
C PRO A 293 -14.12 8.79 -12.09
N LYS A 294 -14.90 8.15 -12.96
CA LYS A 294 -16.37 8.14 -12.90
C LYS A 294 -16.79 7.26 -11.73
N PHE A 295 -17.48 7.82 -10.74
CA PHE A 295 -18.00 7.04 -9.62
C PHE A 295 -19.39 6.48 -9.94
N LEU A 296 -19.57 5.18 -9.69
CA LEU A 296 -20.82 4.41 -9.83
C LEU A 296 -21.83 4.65 -8.68
N ILE A 297 -21.73 5.76 -7.93
CA ILE A 297 -22.78 6.11 -6.96
C ILE A 297 -23.94 6.69 -7.77
N GLU A 298 -25.06 5.95 -7.81
CA GLU A 298 -26.25 6.15 -8.65
C GLU A 298 -26.88 7.55 -8.62
N ASN A 299 -26.40 8.49 -7.80
CA ASN A 299 -26.99 9.82 -7.65
C ASN A 299 -26.06 11.02 -7.87
N LYS A 300 -24.83 10.86 -8.37
CA LYS A 300 -24.04 12.02 -8.82
C LYS A 300 -23.32 11.79 -10.13
N LYS A 301 -23.98 12.21 -11.21
CA LYS A 301 -23.45 12.42 -12.57
C LYS A 301 -22.24 13.38 -12.67
N GLU A 302 -21.65 13.86 -11.57
CA GLU A 302 -21.20 15.26 -11.50
C GLU A 302 -19.70 15.56 -11.68
N PHE A 303 -18.80 14.58 -11.78
CA PHE A 303 -17.45 14.86 -12.33
C PHE A 303 -17.39 14.47 -13.80
N LEU A 304 -18.12 15.23 -14.61
CA LEU A 304 -18.31 15.05 -16.04
C LEU A 304 -16.98 15.09 -16.82
N ASN A 305 -16.98 14.39 -17.96
CA ASN A 305 -15.97 14.36 -19.04
C ASN A 305 -15.14 15.66 -19.15
N GLU A 306 -13.84 15.53 -19.47
CA GLU A 306 -12.87 16.62 -19.75
C GLU A 306 -13.46 17.85 -20.45
N ILE A 307 -14.35 17.66 -21.44
CA ILE A 307 -15.05 18.76 -22.14
C ILE A 307 -15.83 19.66 -21.16
N TYR A 308 -16.55 19.07 -20.21
CA TYR A 308 -17.27 19.81 -19.19
C TYR A 308 -16.34 20.60 -18.27
N LEU A 309 -15.22 19.99 -17.86
CA LEU A 309 -14.22 20.66 -17.00
C LEU A 309 -13.59 21.84 -17.73
N LYS A 310 -13.24 21.68 -19.01
CA LYS A 310 -12.78 22.78 -19.88
C LYS A 310 -13.83 23.88 -20.01
N ASN A 311 -15.10 23.53 -20.21
CA ASN A 311 -16.18 24.50 -20.26
C ASN A 311 -16.36 25.27 -18.94
N GLN A 312 -16.26 24.59 -17.80
CA GLN A 312 -16.29 25.22 -16.48
C GLN A 312 -15.10 26.17 -16.28
N PHE A 313 -13.89 25.73 -16.64
CA PHE A 313 -12.68 26.55 -16.60
C PHE A 313 -12.85 27.83 -17.43
N ASN A 314 -13.26 27.69 -18.70
CA ASN A 314 -13.47 28.82 -19.61
C ASN A 314 -14.54 29.80 -19.09
N ARG A 315 -15.64 29.29 -18.54
CA ARG A 315 -16.70 30.13 -17.94
C ARG A 315 -16.17 30.96 -16.77
N ILE A 316 -15.36 30.37 -15.90
CA ILE A 316 -14.75 31.09 -14.78
C ILE A 316 -13.76 32.14 -15.30
N LEU A 317 -12.95 31.78 -16.30
CA LEU A 317 -11.97 32.67 -16.91
C LEU A 317 -12.62 33.91 -17.52
N ILE A 318 -13.66 33.73 -18.35
CA ILE A 318 -14.42 34.81 -18.99
C ILE A 318 -15.01 35.75 -17.93
N LYS A 319 -15.71 35.21 -16.92
CA LYS A 319 -16.31 36.01 -15.85
C LYS A 319 -15.28 36.85 -15.10
N LYS A 320 -14.10 36.29 -14.82
CA LYS A 320 -13.02 37.03 -14.15
C LYS A 320 -12.44 38.13 -15.03
N HIS A 321 -12.30 37.88 -16.33
CA HIS A 321 -11.84 38.88 -17.28
C HIS A 321 -12.83 40.05 -17.35
N GLU A 322 -14.11 39.78 -17.60
CA GLU A 322 -15.17 40.80 -17.67
C GLU A 322 -15.23 41.66 -16.40
N LEU A 323 -15.16 41.01 -15.24
CA LEU A 323 -15.22 41.70 -13.95
C LEU A 323 -13.98 42.58 -13.71
N TYR A 324 -12.79 42.10 -14.03
CA TYR A 324 -11.56 42.88 -13.93
C TYR A 324 -11.55 44.07 -14.90
N SER A 325 -11.97 43.86 -16.15
CA SER A 325 -12.14 44.93 -17.15
C SER A 325 -13.11 46.01 -16.67
N LYS A 326 -14.24 45.61 -16.06
CA LYS A 326 -15.23 46.55 -15.50
C LYS A 326 -14.66 47.38 -14.33
N PHE A 327 -13.82 46.80 -13.49
CA PHE A 327 -13.18 47.56 -12.41
C PHE A 327 -12.17 48.58 -12.94
N ILE A 328 -11.43 48.22 -13.99
CA ILE A 328 -10.50 49.13 -14.67
C ILE A 328 -11.26 50.28 -15.34
N SER A 329 -12.31 49.98 -16.13
CA SER A 329 -13.09 51.02 -16.83
C SER A 329 -13.71 52.04 -15.86
N ASN A 330 -14.05 51.61 -14.65
CA ASN A 330 -14.67 52.44 -13.63
C ASN A 330 -13.65 53.15 -12.72
N ASN A 331 -12.34 52.97 -12.95
CA ASN A 331 -11.26 53.48 -12.10
C ASN A 331 -11.44 53.14 -10.60
N ASP A 332 -12.02 51.97 -10.27
CA ASP A 332 -12.29 51.54 -8.89
C ASP A 332 -11.06 50.86 -8.27
N TYR A 333 -10.06 51.67 -7.90
CA TYR A 333 -8.78 51.21 -7.38
C TYR A 333 -8.89 50.29 -6.15
N LYS A 334 -9.89 50.52 -5.29
CA LYS A 334 -10.12 49.69 -4.09
C LYS A 334 -10.55 48.27 -4.49
N ARG A 335 -11.48 48.14 -5.44
CA ARG A 335 -11.90 46.82 -5.96
C ARG A 335 -10.82 46.16 -6.78
N ILE A 336 -10.06 46.91 -7.59
CA ILE A 336 -8.90 46.39 -8.32
C ILE A 336 -7.90 45.75 -7.36
N ASN A 337 -7.50 46.46 -6.30
CA ASN A 337 -6.54 45.93 -5.32
C ASN A 337 -7.06 44.69 -4.59
N LYS A 338 -8.36 44.69 -4.21
CA LYS A 338 -9.01 43.52 -3.61
C LYS A 338 -9.04 42.33 -4.57
N PHE A 339 -9.37 42.57 -5.84
CA PHE A 339 -9.40 41.54 -6.88
C PHE A 339 -8.02 40.94 -7.10
N LYS A 340 -6.98 41.79 -7.25
CA LYS A 340 -5.59 41.33 -7.44
C LYS A 340 -5.11 40.45 -6.28
N LYS A 341 -5.45 40.82 -5.05
CA LYS A 341 -5.09 40.04 -3.85
C LYS A 341 -5.72 38.64 -3.83
N ASN A 342 -6.96 38.51 -4.32
CA ASN A 342 -7.71 37.25 -4.26
C ASN A 342 -7.54 36.37 -5.53
N ASN A 343 -6.99 36.91 -6.62
CA ASN A 343 -6.94 36.28 -7.94
C ASN A 343 -5.53 36.24 -8.53
N LYS A 344 -4.52 36.00 -7.69
CA LYS A 344 -3.11 35.98 -8.09
C LYS A 344 -2.84 35.02 -9.25
N PHE A 345 -3.33 33.79 -9.17
CA PHE A 345 -3.18 32.77 -10.21
C PHE A 345 -3.82 33.20 -11.54
N PHE A 346 -4.99 33.85 -11.52
CA PHE A 346 -5.62 34.36 -12.73
C PHE A 346 -4.74 35.42 -13.42
N LEU A 347 -4.15 36.34 -12.66
CA LEU A 347 -3.26 37.35 -13.22
C LEU A 347 -1.99 36.72 -13.80
N ASP A 348 -1.38 35.79 -13.07
CA ASP A 348 -0.19 35.06 -13.52
C ASP A 348 -0.49 34.23 -14.78
N PHE A 349 -1.70 33.68 -14.89
CA PHE A 349 -2.17 32.96 -16.07
C PHE A 349 -2.33 33.90 -17.29
N MET A 350 -2.94 35.07 -17.10
CA MET A 350 -3.15 36.06 -18.17
C MET A 350 -1.86 36.67 -18.73
N GLN A 351 -0.78 36.68 -17.94
CA GLN A 351 0.53 37.20 -18.36
C GLN A 351 1.32 36.23 -19.23
N LYS A 352 0.92 34.96 -19.29
CA LYS A 352 1.60 33.97 -20.14
C LYS A 352 1.09 34.12 -21.57
N PRO A 353 1.99 34.13 -22.59
CA PRO A 353 1.54 34.06 -23.97
C PRO A 353 0.69 32.79 -24.17
N PRO A 354 -0.34 32.83 -25.03
CA PRO A 354 -1.09 31.63 -25.37
C PRO A 354 -0.11 30.57 -25.87
N LYS A 355 -0.14 29.39 -25.24
CA LYS A 355 0.67 28.24 -25.63
C LYS A 355 0.06 27.51 -26.81
#